data_AF-A0A9P8M759-F1
#
_entry.id   AF-A0A9P8M759-F1
#
_cell.length_a   1.000
_cell.length_b   1.000
_cell.length_c   1.000
_cell.angle_alpha   90.00
_cell.angle_beta   90.00
_cell.angle_gamma   90.00
#
_symmetry.space_group_name_H-M   'P 1'
#
loop_
_entity.id
_entity.type
_entity.pdbx_description
1 polymer ?
#
loop_
_entity_poly.entity_id
_entity_poly.type
_entity_poly.pdbx_seq_one_letter_code
_entity_poly.pdbx_strand_id
1 'polypeptide(L)'
;MKLPLTLLRPIRSERSTDFSQQSKLSVPRTITTSSFMATEMLPRFLLPRLSWNAPLTASRATRPFAALRAASTAPPWQSSLTSFNGESSPRRPSPAKPSPVLSRLFHATAQRQRDHHFDTLKFVKRLQGEGFTEEQSVAMMKMLNDVIEESAGSIQNLTRTMVLREDAAKATYTQKVDFAKLRSELLSADSTETNTTRSSHERLTNDIAKLSSRLRDEISRTQASVRLDLNLEKGRIREEAVGQELKIKETETKIEQEVAALREKLEQVKFQTLQWLMGVCTGFAALMLGAWRLLM
;
A
#
# COMPACT_ATOMS: atom_id res chain seq x y z
N MET A 1 -8.29 18.32 62.60
CA MET A 1 -7.86 19.58 61.96
C MET A 1 -7.89 19.41 60.44
N LYS A 2 -8.16 20.50 59.70
CA LYS A 2 -8.21 20.61 58.21
C LYS A 2 -9.34 19.84 57.51
N LEU A 3 -9.86 20.46 56.44
CA LEU A 3 -11.01 20.01 55.64
C LEU A 3 -10.57 19.31 54.35
N PRO A 4 -11.48 18.57 53.69
CA PRO A 4 -11.42 18.31 52.26
C PRO A 4 -12.58 18.98 51.47
N LEU A 5 -12.18 19.61 50.37
CA LEU A 5 -12.89 19.82 49.08
C LEU A 5 -14.37 20.28 49.06
N THR A 6 -14.49 21.55 48.68
CA THR A 6 -15.52 22.15 47.80
C THR A 6 -16.24 21.17 46.86
N LEU A 7 -17.58 21.16 46.91
CA LEU A 7 -18.44 20.35 46.03
C LEU A 7 -19.06 21.24 44.93
N LEU A 8 -18.82 20.92 43.65
CA LEU A 8 -19.31 21.72 42.52
C LEU A 8 -20.70 21.27 42.03
N ARG A 9 -21.50 22.25 41.58
CA ARG A 9 -22.93 22.16 41.24
C ARG A 9 -23.28 21.13 40.16
N PRO A 10 -24.46 20.49 40.25
CA PRO A 10 -25.35 20.24 39.11
C PRO A 10 -26.32 21.44 38.91
N ILE A 11 -26.70 21.73 37.68
CA ILE A 11 -27.85 22.62 37.35
C ILE A 11 -28.71 21.90 36.29
N ARG A 12 -30.03 21.89 36.47
CA ARG A 12 -30.99 21.21 35.59
C ARG A 12 -32.04 22.19 35.05
N SER A 13 -32.21 22.13 33.74
CA SER A 13 -33.21 22.79 32.87
C SER A 13 -34.62 23.04 33.45
N GLU A 14 -35.07 24.29 33.29
CA GLU A 14 -36.33 24.68 32.62
C GLU A 14 -35.97 25.83 31.65
N ARG A 15 -36.40 25.95 30.38
CA ARG A 15 -37.66 25.69 29.65
C ARG A 15 -38.73 26.78 29.82
N SER A 16 -38.75 27.75 28.90
CA SER A 16 -39.98 28.41 28.44
C SER A 16 -39.76 29.15 27.11
N THR A 17 -40.48 28.76 26.04
CA THR A 17 -40.72 29.55 24.81
C THR A 17 -41.95 29.00 24.07
N ASP A 18 -43.04 29.74 24.14
CA ASP A 18 -44.22 29.71 23.25
C ASP A 18 -43.95 30.61 22.00
N PHE A 19 -44.70 30.66 20.89
CA PHE A 19 -45.93 30.03 20.38
C PHE A 19 -46.02 30.22 18.82
N SER A 20 -47.06 29.68 18.15
CA SER A 20 -47.52 29.93 16.75
C SER A 20 -46.69 29.27 15.62
N GLN A 21 -47.20 28.60 14.55
CA GLN A 21 -48.41 28.72 13.69
C GLN A 21 -48.44 29.97 12.78
N GLN A 22 -48.86 29.99 11.49
CA GLN A 22 -49.41 29.00 10.51
C GLN A 22 -49.18 29.58 9.04
N SER A 23 -49.57 29.06 7.85
CA SER A 23 -50.33 27.88 7.34
C SER A 23 -50.17 27.63 5.81
N LYS A 24 -50.43 26.38 5.35
CA LYS A 24 -51.16 25.97 4.10
C LYS A 24 -50.71 26.34 2.64
N LEU A 25 -50.50 25.30 1.81
CA LEU A 25 -51.03 24.97 0.42
C LEU A 25 -50.01 24.07 -0.34
N SER A 26 -50.31 23.22 -1.34
CA SER A 26 -51.50 22.41 -1.69
C SER A 26 -51.25 21.45 -2.90
N VAL A 27 -50.78 20.22 -2.63
CA VAL A 27 -50.95 18.99 -3.47
C VAL A 27 -50.34 19.01 -4.92
N PRO A 28 -50.43 17.98 -5.81
CA PRO A 28 -49.19 17.36 -6.34
C PRO A 28 -49.09 17.22 -7.88
N ARG A 29 -47.97 16.67 -8.38
CA ARG A 29 -47.93 15.89 -9.63
C ARG A 29 -46.76 14.89 -9.67
N THR A 30 -46.96 13.80 -10.41
CA THR A 30 -46.04 12.67 -10.62
C THR A 30 -45.32 12.76 -11.98
N ILE A 31 -44.25 11.96 -12.16
CA ILE A 31 -43.86 11.16 -13.37
C ILE A 31 -42.32 11.12 -13.58
N THR A 32 -41.82 9.90 -13.84
CA THR A 32 -40.46 9.49 -14.30
C THR A 32 -39.20 10.21 -13.80
N THR A 33 -38.31 9.44 -13.18
CA THR A 33 -36.85 9.56 -13.37
C THR A 33 -36.36 8.40 -14.25
N SER A 34 -35.98 8.67 -15.50
CA SER A 34 -35.34 7.71 -16.39
C SER A 34 -33.84 7.59 -16.09
N SER A 35 -33.26 6.43 -16.38
CA SER A 35 -31.81 6.20 -16.22
C SER A 35 -31.02 6.95 -17.29
N PHE A 36 -30.02 7.73 -16.86
CA PHE A 36 -29.01 8.34 -17.72
C PHE A 36 -27.61 7.98 -17.24
N MET A 37 -27.06 6.88 -17.77
CA MET A 37 -25.65 6.55 -17.67
C MET A 37 -24.86 7.32 -18.73
N ALA A 38 -24.39 8.52 -18.38
CA ALA A 38 -23.56 9.36 -19.24
C ALA A 38 -22.07 9.03 -19.04
N THR A 39 -21.58 7.94 -19.64
CA THR A 39 -20.13 7.67 -19.75
C THR A 39 -19.56 8.41 -20.95
N GLU A 40 -18.99 9.61 -20.73
CA GLU A 40 -18.29 10.35 -21.78
C GLU A 40 -17.06 9.60 -22.34
N MET A 41 -16.79 9.82 -23.63
CA MET A 41 -15.63 9.27 -24.31
C MET A 41 -14.40 10.18 -24.15
N LEU A 42 -13.31 9.63 -23.61
CA LEU A 42 -11.98 10.24 -23.68
C LEU A 42 -11.20 9.67 -24.89
N PRO A 43 -10.87 10.47 -25.93
CA PRO A 43 -10.21 9.98 -27.13
C PRO A 43 -8.72 9.64 -26.87
N ARG A 44 -8.36 8.36 -27.08
CA ARG A 44 -6.97 7.87 -26.94
C ARG A 44 -6.18 8.04 -28.24
N PHE A 45 -5.37 9.10 -28.33
CA PHE A 45 -4.32 9.22 -29.35
C PHE A 45 -3.01 9.75 -28.73
N LEU A 46 -1.89 9.46 -29.40
CA LEU A 46 -0.52 9.91 -29.09
C LEU A 46 0.15 9.40 -27.78
N LEU A 47 0.38 8.08 -27.69
CA LEU A 47 1.65 7.56 -27.12
C LEU A 47 2.19 6.41 -28.00
N PRO A 48 3.51 6.36 -28.28
CA PRO A 48 4.10 5.36 -29.18
C PRO A 48 4.20 3.97 -28.53
N ARG A 49 4.01 2.93 -29.33
CA ARG A 49 4.10 1.52 -28.94
C ARG A 49 5.57 1.06 -28.82
N LEU A 50 6.10 0.96 -27.60
CA LEU A 50 7.26 0.10 -27.35
C LEU A 50 6.80 -1.35 -27.18
N SER A 51 7.05 -2.19 -28.19
CA SER A 51 6.74 -3.62 -28.16
C SER A 51 7.82 -4.41 -27.42
N TRP A 52 7.53 -4.85 -26.19
CA TRP A 52 8.35 -5.84 -25.49
C TRP A 52 7.96 -7.26 -25.90
N ASN A 53 8.58 -7.76 -26.97
CA ASN A 53 8.43 -9.16 -27.38
C ASN A 53 9.36 -10.04 -26.54
N ALA A 54 8.80 -10.74 -25.54
CA ALA A 54 9.51 -11.75 -24.77
C ALA A 54 9.38 -13.14 -25.43
N PRO A 55 10.48 -13.81 -25.83
CA PRO A 55 10.43 -15.19 -26.31
C PRO A 55 10.29 -16.17 -25.14
N LEU A 56 9.23 -16.99 -25.16
CA LEU A 56 9.14 -18.18 -24.31
C LEU A 56 9.61 -19.40 -25.10
N THR A 57 10.75 -19.97 -24.73
CA THR A 57 11.17 -21.33 -25.10
C THR A 57 11.67 -22.06 -23.85
N ALA A 58 11.54 -23.39 -23.83
CA ALA A 58 11.46 -24.14 -22.58
C ALA A 58 12.52 -25.24 -22.41
N SER A 59 12.77 -25.58 -21.14
CA SER A 59 13.14 -26.91 -20.64
C SER A 59 14.39 -27.62 -21.17
N ARG A 60 15.45 -27.71 -20.33
CA ARG A 60 16.03 -29.02 -19.98
C ARG A 60 16.91 -29.06 -18.72
N ALA A 61 17.13 -30.30 -18.27
CA ALA A 61 18.27 -30.79 -17.48
C ALA A 61 18.29 -30.52 -15.96
N THR A 62 17.51 -31.30 -15.21
CA THR A 62 17.82 -31.68 -13.83
C THR A 62 19.15 -32.47 -13.75
N ARG A 63 20.09 -32.03 -12.90
CA ARG A 63 21.12 -32.89 -12.29
C ARG A 63 21.40 -32.47 -10.83
N PRO A 64 21.90 -33.38 -9.97
CA PRO A 64 21.61 -33.32 -8.53
C PRO A 64 22.70 -32.69 -7.66
N PHE A 65 22.31 -32.52 -6.40
CA PHE A 65 23.10 -32.10 -5.25
C PHE A 65 24.34 -32.99 -5.02
N ALA A 66 25.52 -32.37 -4.87
CA ALA A 66 26.70 -32.98 -4.27
C ALA A 66 27.53 -31.87 -3.60
N ALA A 67 27.87 -32.03 -2.32
CA ALA A 67 28.52 -30.97 -1.54
C ALA A 67 30.05 -31.11 -1.56
N LEU A 68 30.76 -29.98 -1.66
CA LEU A 68 32.17 -29.89 -1.27
C LEU A 68 32.38 -28.75 -0.27
N ARG A 69 32.87 -29.15 0.89
CA ARG A 69 33.03 -28.40 2.13
C ARG A 69 34.24 -27.46 2.04
N ALA A 70 34.02 -26.15 1.88
CA ALA A 70 35.03 -25.13 2.13
C ALA A 70 35.08 -24.76 3.62
N ALA A 71 36.27 -24.48 4.16
CA ALA A 71 36.49 -24.43 5.60
C ALA A 71 36.14 -23.07 6.24
N SER A 72 35.61 -23.12 7.46
CA SER A 72 35.46 -21.98 8.36
C SER A 72 36.80 -21.61 8.99
N THR A 73 37.34 -20.43 8.71
CA THR A 73 38.44 -19.84 9.49
C THR A 73 38.32 -18.32 9.51
N ALA A 74 37.82 -17.78 10.62
CA ALA A 74 37.82 -16.35 10.91
C ALA A 74 38.74 -16.07 12.10
N PRO A 75 39.79 -15.25 11.96
CA PRO A 75 40.53 -14.70 13.09
C PRO A 75 39.79 -13.47 13.67
N PRO A 76 39.85 -13.21 15.00
CA PRO A 76 39.08 -12.13 15.62
C PRO A 76 39.96 -11.02 16.25
N TRP A 77 39.30 -10.14 17.03
CA TRP A 77 39.82 -9.01 17.84
C TRP A 77 40.06 -7.73 17.02
N GLN A 78 39.60 -6.52 17.38
CA GLN A 78 39.22 -5.80 18.62
C GLN A 78 40.25 -4.74 19.04
N SER A 79 39.83 -3.47 18.88
CA SER A 79 40.08 -2.29 19.71
C SER A 79 41.47 -2.04 20.33
N SER A 80 42.01 -0.86 20.05
CA SER A 80 42.92 -0.16 20.97
C SER A 80 42.55 1.33 21.02
N LEU A 81 41.81 1.70 22.07
CA LEU A 81 41.65 3.09 22.49
C LEU A 81 42.73 3.38 23.55
N THR A 82 43.45 4.48 23.40
CA THR A 82 44.26 5.05 24.49
C THR A 82 43.89 6.51 24.68
N SER A 83 43.67 6.88 25.95
CA SER A 83 43.29 8.22 26.40
C SER A 83 44.43 8.83 27.23
N PHE A 84 44.13 9.82 28.08
CA PHE A 84 45.00 10.62 28.93
C PHE A 84 45.82 11.72 28.21
N ASN A 85 46.01 12.91 28.79
CA ASN A 85 45.18 13.68 29.76
C ASN A 85 45.74 15.10 29.88
N GLY A 86 44.99 16.04 30.47
CA GLY A 86 45.57 17.27 31.03
C GLY A 86 44.68 18.50 30.93
N GLU A 87 43.88 18.77 31.96
CA GLU A 87 43.10 20.00 32.07
C GLU A 87 43.63 20.90 33.21
N SER A 88 43.85 22.18 32.93
CA SER A 88 43.61 23.28 33.88
C SER A 88 43.64 24.66 33.19
N SER A 89 42.83 25.59 33.73
CA SER A 89 42.63 27.00 33.31
C SER A 89 43.74 27.92 33.88
N PRO A 90 43.74 29.28 33.76
CA PRO A 90 42.73 30.20 33.18
C PRO A 90 43.23 31.46 32.41
N ARG A 91 42.32 32.16 31.67
CA ARG A 91 41.88 33.58 31.89
C ARG A 91 41.34 34.34 30.67
N ARG A 92 40.11 34.86 30.84
CA ARG A 92 39.49 36.10 30.30
C ARG A 92 39.33 36.32 28.77
N PRO A 93 38.34 37.15 28.35
CA PRO A 93 37.99 37.34 26.94
C PRO A 93 38.64 38.57 26.28
N SER A 94 38.77 38.52 24.96
CA SER A 94 38.93 39.67 24.07
C SER A 94 37.65 39.84 23.20
N PRO A 95 37.22 41.06 22.86
CA PRO A 95 35.89 41.30 22.29
C PRO A 95 35.72 40.77 20.86
N ALA A 96 34.50 40.39 20.52
CA ALA A 96 34.11 40.07 19.16
C ALA A 96 34.28 41.29 18.25
N LYS A 97 35.04 41.14 17.15
CA LYS A 97 35.10 42.17 16.11
C LYS A 97 33.77 42.16 15.36
N PRO A 98 33.02 43.28 15.28
CA PRO A 98 31.84 43.33 14.44
C PRO A 98 32.29 43.16 12.98
N SER A 99 31.68 42.19 12.27
CA SER A 99 31.81 42.09 10.82
C SER A 99 31.38 43.43 10.20
N PRO A 100 32.16 44.04 9.29
CA PRO A 100 31.75 45.29 8.67
C PRO A 100 30.44 45.06 7.91
N VAL A 101 29.35 45.66 8.40
CA VAL A 101 28.13 45.81 7.62
C VAL A 101 28.55 46.52 6.34
N LEU A 102 28.38 45.83 5.21
CA LEU A 102 28.83 46.35 3.92
C LEU A 102 27.90 47.49 3.54
N SER A 103 28.24 48.69 4.02
CA SER A 103 27.59 49.95 3.72
C SER A 103 27.73 50.19 2.23
N ARG A 104 26.75 49.68 1.46
CA ARG A 104 26.55 50.08 0.08
C ARG A 104 26.40 51.59 0.09
N LEU A 105 27.45 52.30 -0.33
CA LEU A 105 27.33 53.70 -0.66
C LEU A 105 26.22 53.80 -1.71
N PHE A 106 25.11 54.42 -1.32
CA PHE A 106 24.03 54.75 -2.22
C PHE A 106 24.54 55.85 -3.15
N HIS A 107 25.31 55.46 -4.16
CA HIS A 107 25.61 56.28 -5.32
C HIS A 107 24.32 56.42 -6.15
N ALA A 108 23.38 57.18 -5.58
CA ALA A 108 22.50 58.03 -6.35
C ALA A 108 23.43 58.97 -7.13
N THR A 109 23.77 58.58 -8.35
CA THR A 109 24.21 59.54 -9.37
C THR A 109 23.11 60.58 -9.44
N ALA A 110 23.35 61.77 -8.89
CA ALA A 110 22.39 62.87 -8.91
C ALA A 110 21.87 63.00 -10.35
N GLN A 111 20.56 63.15 -10.53
CA GLN A 111 20.00 63.40 -11.85
C GLN A 111 20.63 64.69 -12.37
N ARG A 112 21.66 64.54 -13.20
CA ARG A 112 22.25 65.64 -13.94
C ARG A 112 21.19 66.02 -14.96
N GLN A 113 20.33 66.96 -14.57
CA GLN A 113 19.46 67.68 -15.48
C GLN A 113 20.33 68.11 -16.65
N ARG A 114 20.16 67.38 -17.74
CA ARG A 114 20.96 67.52 -18.95
C ARG A 114 20.12 68.40 -19.85
N ASP A 115 20.13 69.69 -19.50
CA ASP A 115 19.66 70.76 -20.35
C ASP A 115 20.55 70.76 -21.61
N HIS A 116 20.22 69.86 -22.54
CA HIS A 116 20.85 69.72 -23.84
C HIS A 116 20.29 70.79 -24.77
N HIS A 117 20.49 72.03 -24.35
CA HIS A 117 20.17 73.23 -25.11
C HIS A 117 21.15 73.33 -26.28
N PHE A 118 20.81 72.67 -27.39
CA PHE A 118 21.68 72.54 -28.54
C PHE A 118 21.69 73.86 -29.32
N ASP A 119 22.69 74.70 -29.03
CA ASP A 119 22.81 76.05 -29.58
C ASP A 119 23.23 76.02 -31.05
N THR A 120 22.22 75.94 -31.91
CA THR A 120 22.33 75.84 -33.36
C THR A 120 23.11 77.02 -33.97
N LEU A 121 22.95 78.22 -33.40
CA LEU A 121 23.57 79.45 -33.87
C LEU A 121 25.06 79.53 -33.50
N LYS A 122 25.45 79.08 -32.30
CA LYS A 122 26.87 78.95 -31.93
C LYS A 122 27.58 77.91 -32.80
N PHE A 123 26.90 76.81 -33.18
CA PHE A 123 27.47 75.79 -34.05
C PHE A 123 27.75 76.33 -35.47
N VAL A 124 26.76 76.97 -36.10
CA VAL A 124 26.90 77.61 -37.43
C VAL A 124 28.00 78.67 -37.43
N LYS A 125 28.02 79.58 -36.44
CA LYS A 125 29.06 80.62 -36.33
C LYS A 125 30.47 80.07 -36.15
N ARG A 126 30.61 78.89 -35.52
CA ARG A 126 31.91 78.23 -35.40
C ARG A 126 32.36 77.64 -36.73
N LEU A 127 31.49 76.96 -37.47
CA LEU A 127 31.81 76.45 -38.81
C LEU A 127 32.22 77.57 -39.78
N GLN A 128 31.53 78.72 -39.74
CA GLN A 128 31.91 79.92 -40.49
C GLN A 128 33.34 80.41 -40.12
N GLY A 129 33.69 80.39 -38.83
CA GLY A 129 35.03 80.76 -38.35
C GLY A 129 36.15 79.80 -38.76
N GLU A 130 35.83 78.54 -39.01
CA GLU A 130 36.78 77.51 -39.52
C GLU A 130 36.82 77.49 -41.07
N GLY A 131 36.18 78.45 -41.76
CA GLY A 131 36.28 78.66 -43.20
C GLY A 131 35.17 78.05 -44.08
N PHE A 132 34.11 77.49 -43.48
CA PHE A 132 32.94 76.99 -44.23
C PHE A 132 32.02 78.14 -44.67
N THR A 133 31.30 77.98 -45.80
CA THR A 133 30.28 78.97 -46.16
C THR A 133 29.08 78.89 -45.22
N GLU A 134 28.31 79.98 -45.12
CA GLU A 134 27.11 80.02 -44.27
C GLU A 134 26.09 78.95 -44.68
N GLU A 135 25.85 78.77 -45.98
CA GLU A 135 24.93 77.77 -46.52
C GLU A 135 25.37 76.34 -46.18
N GLN A 136 26.67 76.03 -46.31
CA GLN A 136 27.23 74.73 -45.92
C GLN A 136 27.12 74.50 -44.40
N SER A 137 27.40 75.53 -43.61
CA SER A 137 27.31 75.49 -42.15
C SER A 137 25.87 75.22 -41.69
N VAL A 138 24.89 75.86 -42.32
CA VAL A 138 23.45 75.65 -42.07
C VAL A 138 22.99 74.27 -42.56
N ALA A 139 23.50 73.76 -43.69
CA ALA A 139 23.18 72.43 -44.19
C ALA A 139 23.71 71.32 -43.26
N MET A 140 24.95 71.44 -42.77
CA MET A 140 25.52 70.52 -41.77
C MET A 140 24.76 70.59 -40.44
N MET A 141 24.36 71.78 -40.01
CA MET A 141 23.53 71.97 -38.82
C MET A 141 22.16 71.28 -38.95
N LYS A 142 21.51 71.31 -40.13
CA LYS A 142 20.25 70.58 -40.37
C LYS A 142 20.44 69.06 -40.26
N MET A 143 21.40 68.48 -40.99
CA MET A 143 21.68 67.04 -40.91
C MET A 143 22.03 66.58 -39.49
N LEU A 144 22.72 67.43 -38.70
CA LEU A 144 23.00 67.14 -37.30
C LEU A 144 21.75 67.22 -36.41
N ASN A 145 20.81 68.12 -36.72
CA ASN A 145 19.51 68.16 -36.03
C ASN A 145 18.67 66.91 -36.31
N ASP A 146 18.63 66.45 -37.56
CA ASP A 146 17.88 65.25 -37.96
C ASP A 146 18.41 63.99 -37.23
N VAL A 147 19.74 63.84 -37.16
CA VAL A 147 20.41 62.76 -36.39
C VAL A 147 20.19 62.93 -34.88
N ILE A 148 20.12 64.16 -34.36
CA ILE A 148 19.79 64.41 -32.95
C ILE A 148 18.34 63.99 -32.67
N GLU A 149 17.39 64.27 -33.56
CA GLU A 149 15.98 63.88 -33.40
C GLU A 149 15.79 62.35 -33.45
N GLU A 150 16.44 61.67 -34.39
CA GLU A 150 16.50 60.19 -34.42
C GLU A 150 17.11 59.63 -33.14
N SER A 151 18.26 60.18 -32.70
CA SER A 151 18.92 59.75 -31.46
C SER A 151 18.08 60.03 -30.22
N ALA A 152 17.31 61.12 -30.19
CA ALA A 152 16.42 61.47 -29.09
C ALA A 152 15.22 60.51 -29.02
N GLY A 153 14.65 60.12 -30.16
CA GLY A 153 13.63 59.06 -30.23
C GLY A 153 14.17 57.71 -29.75
N SER A 154 15.38 57.34 -30.17
CA SER A 154 16.08 56.13 -29.73
C SER A 154 16.37 56.14 -28.22
N ILE A 155 16.87 57.24 -27.68
CA ILE A 155 17.12 57.44 -26.23
C ILE A 155 15.81 57.39 -25.45
N GLN A 156 14.71 57.94 -25.95
CA GLN A 156 13.39 57.83 -25.31
C GLN A 156 12.88 56.39 -25.28
N ASN A 157 13.04 55.63 -26.36
CA ASN A 157 12.67 54.21 -26.42
C ASN A 157 13.52 53.35 -25.46
N LEU A 158 14.82 53.63 -25.38
CA LEU A 158 15.71 53.00 -24.41
C LEU A 158 15.33 53.39 -22.97
N THR A 159 15.00 54.66 -22.72
CA THR A 159 14.54 55.13 -21.41
C THR A 159 13.22 54.46 -21.00
N ARG A 160 12.32 54.19 -21.95
CA ARG A 160 11.05 53.46 -21.74
C ARG A 160 11.25 51.98 -21.38
N THR A 161 12.41 51.40 -21.69
CA THR A 161 12.77 50.01 -21.34
C THR A 161 13.76 49.92 -20.17
N MET A 162 14.33 51.03 -19.72
CA MET A 162 15.16 51.11 -18.52
C MET A 162 14.30 51.20 -17.24
N VAL A 163 14.46 50.21 -16.35
CA VAL A 163 13.85 50.22 -15.01
C VAL A 163 14.71 51.04 -14.04
N LEU A 164 14.10 51.90 -13.22
CA LEU A 164 14.82 52.64 -12.18
C LEU A 164 15.49 51.66 -11.19
N ARG A 165 16.70 52.00 -10.73
CA ARG A 165 17.44 51.16 -9.76
C ARG A 165 16.68 50.87 -8.48
N GLU A 166 15.80 51.76 -8.06
CA GLU A 166 14.94 51.56 -6.89
C GLU A 166 13.90 50.47 -7.13
N ASP A 167 13.19 50.51 -8.27
CA ASP A 167 12.14 49.54 -8.58
C ASP A 167 12.72 48.17 -8.97
N ALA A 168 13.89 48.15 -9.61
CA ALA A 168 14.67 46.92 -9.80
C ALA A 168 15.09 46.31 -8.44
N ALA A 169 15.44 47.13 -7.45
CA ALA A 169 15.75 46.66 -6.10
C ALA A 169 14.50 46.17 -5.34
N LYS A 170 13.35 46.85 -5.47
CA LYS A 170 12.05 46.41 -4.92
C LYS A 170 11.64 45.06 -5.51
N ALA A 171 11.67 44.90 -6.82
CA ALA A 171 11.34 43.65 -7.51
C ALA A 171 12.30 42.50 -7.12
N THR A 172 13.60 42.80 -6.97
CA THR A 172 14.58 41.83 -6.44
C THR A 172 14.29 41.45 -4.98
N TYR A 173 13.73 42.36 -4.18
CA TYR A 173 13.37 42.10 -2.79
C TYR A 173 12.11 41.25 -2.68
N THR A 174 11.03 41.60 -3.39
CA THR A 174 9.79 40.79 -3.40
C THR A 174 10.08 39.36 -3.87
N GLN A 175 10.79 39.21 -5.00
CA GLN A 175 11.19 37.89 -5.52
C GLN A 175 11.95 37.04 -4.49
N LYS A 176 12.80 37.65 -3.65
CA LYS A 176 13.52 36.94 -2.57
C LYS A 176 12.62 36.55 -1.41
N VAL A 177 11.65 37.39 -1.04
CA VAL A 177 10.62 37.06 -0.03
C VAL A 177 9.73 35.94 -0.55
N ASP A 178 9.32 35.99 -1.82
CA ASP A 178 8.50 34.96 -2.46
C ASP A 178 9.25 33.62 -2.53
N PHE A 179 10.52 33.60 -2.93
CA PHE A 179 11.33 32.38 -2.87
C PHE A 179 11.54 31.84 -1.45
N ALA A 180 11.70 32.72 -0.45
CA ALA A 180 11.81 32.29 0.96
C ALA A 180 10.49 31.67 1.46
N LYS A 181 9.35 32.28 1.10
CA LYS A 181 8.01 31.76 1.42
C LYS A 181 7.75 30.42 0.73
N LEU A 182 7.93 30.33 -0.59
CA LEU A 182 7.76 29.10 -1.36
C LEU A 182 8.66 27.97 -0.84
N ARG A 183 9.90 28.27 -0.43
CA ARG A 183 10.78 27.30 0.21
C ARG A 183 10.25 26.83 1.56
N SER A 184 9.69 27.72 2.37
CA SER A 184 9.07 27.35 3.67
C SER A 184 7.81 26.51 3.48
N GLU A 185 6.98 26.85 2.50
CA GLU A 185 5.76 26.09 2.16
C GLU A 185 6.11 24.71 1.60
N LEU A 186 7.10 24.62 0.70
CA LEU A 186 7.62 23.34 0.17
C LEU A 186 8.19 22.45 1.27
N LEU A 187 9.04 22.98 2.16
CA LEU A 187 9.61 22.20 3.27
C LEU A 187 8.53 21.75 4.28
N SER A 188 7.49 22.57 4.50
CA SER A 188 6.35 22.17 5.32
C SER A 188 5.52 21.07 4.64
N ALA A 189 5.28 21.18 3.33
CA ALA A 189 4.52 20.21 2.56
C ALA A 189 5.24 18.85 2.53
N ASP A 190 6.52 18.84 2.13
CA ASP A 190 7.39 17.65 2.13
C ASP A 190 7.47 17.00 3.52
N SER A 191 7.66 17.79 4.58
CA SER A 191 7.66 17.26 5.96
C SER A 191 6.30 16.70 6.39
N THR A 192 5.18 17.14 5.81
CA THR A 192 3.86 16.54 6.07
C THR A 192 3.61 15.29 5.22
N GLU A 193 4.00 15.29 3.94
CA GLU A 193 3.80 14.16 3.02
C GLU A 193 4.68 12.96 3.39
N THR A 194 5.94 13.21 3.76
CA THR A 194 6.83 12.16 4.30
C THR A 194 6.30 11.57 5.60
N ASN A 195 5.70 12.39 6.48
CA ASN A 195 5.10 11.93 7.74
C ASN A 195 3.80 11.16 7.54
N THR A 196 2.88 11.60 6.66
CA THR A 196 1.66 10.85 6.35
C THR A 196 1.96 9.55 5.61
N THR A 197 2.93 9.54 4.70
CA THR A 197 3.42 8.34 3.99
C THR A 197 4.09 7.36 4.97
N ARG A 198 4.89 7.86 5.91
CA ARG A 198 5.47 7.03 6.97
C ARG A 198 4.39 6.44 7.88
N SER A 199 3.42 7.25 8.31
CA SER A 199 2.31 6.80 9.16
C SER A 199 1.43 5.76 8.45
N SER A 200 1.18 5.89 7.15
CA SER A 200 0.43 4.90 6.37
C SER A 200 1.24 3.61 6.17
N HIS A 201 2.55 3.70 5.87
CA HIS A 201 3.43 2.54 5.77
C HIS A 201 3.53 1.77 7.09
N GLU A 202 3.69 2.46 8.22
CA GLU A 202 3.73 1.85 9.56
C GLU A 202 2.38 1.18 9.91
N ARG A 203 1.23 1.80 9.55
CA ARG A 203 -0.10 1.16 9.71
C ARG A 203 -0.24 -0.11 8.85
N LEU A 204 0.07 -0.02 7.56
CA LEU A 204 0.00 -1.15 6.63
C LEU A 204 0.91 -2.31 7.08
N THR A 205 2.12 -2.00 7.55
CA THR A 205 3.06 -3.01 8.10
C THR A 205 2.45 -3.72 9.31
N ASN A 206 1.83 -2.97 10.24
CA ASN A 206 1.15 -3.54 11.40
C ASN A 206 -0.07 -4.39 11.00
N ASP A 207 -0.84 -4.00 9.99
CA ASP A 207 -2.01 -4.76 9.55
C ASP A 207 -1.63 -6.01 8.77
N ILE A 208 -0.55 -5.98 7.97
CA ILE A 208 0.07 -7.17 7.37
C ILE A 208 0.52 -8.16 8.46
N ALA A 209 1.15 -7.68 9.54
CA ALA A 209 1.55 -8.54 10.66
C ALA A 209 0.35 -9.19 11.37
N LYS A 210 -0.72 -8.42 11.64
CA LYS A 210 -1.98 -8.94 12.22
C LYS A 210 -2.64 -9.98 11.31
N LEU A 211 -2.72 -9.72 10.00
CA LEU A 211 -3.28 -10.64 9.02
C LEU A 211 -2.46 -11.92 8.91
N SER A 212 -1.13 -11.82 8.92
CA SER A 212 -0.22 -12.97 8.91
C SER A 212 -0.37 -13.86 10.15
N SER A 213 -0.54 -13.26 11.34
CA SER A 213 -0.87 -14.02 12.56
C SER A 213 -2.22 -14.72 12.43
N ARG A 214 -3.30 -13.98 12.11
CA ARG A 214 -4.66 -14.55 11.99
C ARG A 214 -4.71 -15.71 10.99
N LEU A 215 -4.10 -15.56 9.82
CA LEU A 215 -4.01 -16.63 8.83
C LEU A 215 -3.22 -17.84 9.37
N ARG A 216 -2.13 -17.64 10.11
CA ARG A 216 -1.40 -18.74 10.77
C ARG A 216 -2.27 -19.43 11.84
N ASP A 217 -3.03 -18.67 12.61
CA ASP A 217 -3.90 -19.18 13.67
C ASP A 217 -5.09 -19.96 13.09
N GLU A 218 -5.67 -19.48 11.98
CA GLU A 218 -6.75 -20.16 11.23
C GLU A 218 -6.25 -21.39 10.48
N ILE A 219 -5.07 -21.35 9.87
CA ILE A 219 -4.42 -22.53 9.26
C ILE A 219 -4.11 -23.58 10.34
N SER A 220 -3.62 -23.17 11.51
CA SER A 220 -3.34 -24.08 12.63
C SER A 220 -4.62 -24.71 13.18
N ARG A 221 -5.70 -23.92 13.31
CA ARG A 221 -7.02 -24.39 13.77
C ARG A 221 -7.67 -25.34 12.77
N THR A 222 -7.67 -25.00 11.48
CA THR A 222 -8.22 -25.87 10.41
C THR A 222 -7.39 -27.15 10.26
N GLN A 223 -6.06 -27.09 10.32
CA GLN A 223 -5.20 -28.27 10.34
C GLN A 223 -5.47 -29.17 11.57
N ALA A 224 -5.69 -28.59 12.75
CA ALA A 224 -6.08 -29.36 13.94
C ALA A 224 -7.47 -29.98 13.77
N SER A 225 -8.44 -29.26 13.21
CA SER A 225 -9.79 -29.76 12.92
C SER A 225 -9.77 -30.92 11.93
N VAL A 226 -9.03 -30.81 10.82
CA VAL A 226 -8.91 -31.89 9.82
C VAL A 226 -8.16 -33.10 10.40
N ARG A 227 -7.18 -32.90 11.27
CA ARG A 227 -6.52 -34.00 12.00
C ARG A 227 -7.47 -34.72 12.97
N LEU A 228 -8.35 -33.98 13.65
CA LEU A 228 -9.38 -34.56 14.52
C LEU A 228 -10.41 -35.34 13.71
N ASP A 229 -10.94 -34.73 12.65
CA ASP A 229 -11.91 -35.32 11.71
C ASP A 229 -11.40 -36.65 11.12
N LEU A 230 -10.18 -36.64 10.54
CA LEU A 230 -9.53 -37.86 10.03
C LEU A 230 -9.23 -38.91 11.12
N ASN A 231 -9.15 -38.54 12.39
CA ASN A 231 -8.95 -39.50 13.49
C ASN A 231 -10.28 -40.05 14.01
N LEU A 232 -11.34 -39.25 14.05
CA LEU A 232 -12.70 -39.69 14.34
C LEU A 232 -13.20 -40.64 13.25
N GLU A 233 -12.98 -40.31 11.98
CA GLU A 233 -13.38 -41.14 10.84
C GLU A 233 -12.61 -42.48 10.82
N LYS A 234 -11.31 -42.48 11.14
CA LYS A 234 -10.56 -43.74 11.37
C LYS A 234 -11.11 -44.54 12.55
N GLY A 235 -11.58 -43.87 13.61
CA GLY A 235 -12.28 -44.49 14.73
C GLY A 235 -13.55 -45.18 14.27
N ARG A 236 -14.40 -44.45 13.54
CA ARG A 236 -15.67 -44.95 12.97
C ARG A 236 -15.46 -46.13 12.02
N ILE A 237 -14.53 -46.03 11.07
CA ILE A 237 -14.19 -47.13 10.15
C ILE A 237 -13.71 -48.37 10.93
N ARG A 238 -12.93 -48.18 12.01
CA ARG A 238 -12.50 -49.30 12.88
C ARG A 238 -13.66 -49.90 13.66
N GLU A 239 -14.56 -49.09 14.19
CA GLU A 239 -15.75 -49.55 14.93
C GLU A 239 -16.73 -50.29 14.01
N GLU A 240 -16.94 -49.80 12.79
CA GLU A 240 -17.73 -50.47 11.74
C GLU A 240 -17.08 -51.80 11.32
N ALA A 241 -15.75 -51.86 11.16
CA ALA A 241 -15.04 -53.09 10.85
C ALA A 241 -15.15 -54.14 11.98
N VAL A 242 -14.99 -53.73 13.24
CA VAL A 242 -15.20 -54.62 14.42
C VAL A 242 -16.66 -55.06 14.52
N GLY A 243 -17.61 -54.16 14.22
CA GLY A 243 -19.04 -54.48 14.16
C GLY A 243 -19.40 -55.45 13.03
N GLN A 244 -18.66 -55.48 11.93
CA GLN A 244 -18.76 -56.50 10.89
C GLN A 244 -18.12 -57.81 11.33
N GLU A 245 -16.93 -57.78 11.96
CA GLU A 245 -16.23 -58.96 12.49
C GLU A 245 -17.09 -59.71 13.53
N LEU A 246 -17.77 -58.99 14.42
CA LEU A 246 -18.71 -59.57 15.40
C LEU A 246 -19.91 -60.24 14.70
N LYS A 247 -20.52 -59.58 13.71
CA LYS A 247 -21.64 -60.16 12.93
C LYS A 247 -21.22 -61.42 12.18
N ILE A 248 -20.00 -61.46 11.64
CA ILE A 248 -19.43 -62.65 10.99
C ILE A 248 -19.34 -63.80 12.00
N LYS A 249 -18.79 -63.56 13.19
CA LYS A 249 -18.68 -64.57 14.27
C LYS A 249 -20.04 -65.02 14.81
N GLU A 250 -21.03 -64.14 14.86
CA GLU A 250 -22.42 -64.51 15.16
C GLU A 250 -23.03 -65.40 14.07
N THR A 251 -22.71 -65.21 12.80
CA THR A 251 -23.17 -66.10 11.73
C THR A 251 -22.40 -67.41 11.68
N GLU A 252 -21.10 -67.39 11.95
CA GLU A 252 -20.22 -68.56 12.02
C GLU A 252 -20.69 -69.52 13.12
N THR A 253 -20.91 -69.01 14.34
CA THR A 253 -21.43 -69.81 15.46
C THR A 253 -22.86 -70.32 15.24
N LYS A 254 -23.71 -69.60 14.49
CA LYS A 254 -25.03 -70.10 14.05
C LYS A 254 -24.90 -71.23 13.02
N ILE A 255 -23.97 -71.12 12.07
CA ILE A 255 -23.69 -72.19 11.09
C ILE A 255 -23.15 -73.44 11.81
N GLU A 256 -22.26 -73.30 12.80
CA GLU A 256 -21.80 -74.43 13.62
C GLU A 256 -22.96 -75.13 14.35
N GLN A 257 -23.89 -74.36 14.94
CA GLN A 257 -25.09 -74.90 15.59
C GLN A 257 -26.02 -75.62 14.61
N GLU A 258 -26.26 -75.05 13.42
CA GLU A 258 -27.07 -75.69 12.37
C GLU A 258 -26.40 -76.96 11.84
N VAL A 259 -25.08 -76.97 11.65
CA VAL A 259 -24.31 -78.17 11.26
C VAL A 259 -24.36 -79.25 12.34
N ALA A 260 -24.27 -78.89 13.62
CA ALA A 260 -24.43 -79.82 14.73
C ALA A 260 -25.85 -80.44 14.76
N ALA A 261 -26.90 -79.62 14.61
CA ALA A 261 -28.28 -80.09 14.57
C ALA A 261 -28.61 -80.93 13.32
N LEU A 262 -27.99 -80.62 12.16
CA LEU A 262 -28.08 -81.45 10.96
C LEU A 262 -27.36 -82.79 11.13
N ARG A 263 -26.22 -82.80 11.83
CA ARG A 263 -25.50 -84.02 12.18
C ARG A 263 -26.30 -84.91 13.13
N GLU A 264 -26.90 -84.35 14.17
CA GLU A 264 -27.77 -85.08 15.09
C GLU A 264 -28.95 -85.74 14.33
N LYS A 265 -29.64 -84.97 13.48
CA LYS A 265 -30.71 -85.49 12.60
C LYS A 265 -30.21 -86.59 11.66
N LEU A 266 -29.01 -86.47 11.11
CA LEU A 266 -28.42 -87.50 10.25
C LEU A 266 -28.09 -88.79 11.04
N GLU A 267 -27.62 -88.67 12.28
CA GLU A 267 -27.37 -89.81 13.16
C GLU A 267 -28.70 -90.47 13.61
N GLN A 268 -29.73 -89.67 13.93
CA GLN A 268 -31.10 -90.15 14.19
C GLN A 268 -31.69 -90.92 12.99
N VAL A 269 -31.58 -90.38 11.77
CA VAL A 269 -32.06 -91.05 10.55
C VAL A 269 -31.32 -92.37 10.30
N LYS A 270 -30.00 -92.42 10.53
CA LYS A 270 -29.24 -93.69 10.45
C LYS A 270 -29.78 -94.73 11.44
N PHE A 271 -30.02 -94.37 12.69
CA PHE A 271 -30.60 -95.29 13.68
C PHE A 271 -32.01 -95.75 13.28
N GLN A 272 -32.85 -94.84 12.78
CA GLN A 272 -34.19 -95.19 12.28
C GLN A 272 -34.11 -96.18 11.09
N THR A 273 -33.20 -95.97 10.15
CA THR A 273 -32.99 -96.88 9.01
C THR A 273 -32.51 -98.26 9.47
N LEU A 274 -31.58 -98.32 10.44
CA LEU A 274 -31.13 -99.58 11.04
C LEU A 274 -32.26 -100.32 11.78
N GLN A 275 -33.14 -99.59 12.47
CA GLN A 275 -34.31 -100.17 13.14
C GLN A 275 -35.31 -100.76 12.13
N TRP A 276 -35.61 -100.06 11.03
CA TRP A 276 -36.43 -100.60 9.94
C TRP A 276 -35.80 -101.84 9.30
N LEU A 277 -34.48 -101.82 9.04
CA LEU A 277 -33.74 -102.96 8.50
C LEU A 277 -33.85 -104.19 9.41
N MET A 278 -33.61 -104.02 10.71
CA MET A 278 -33.79 -105.10 11.70
C MET A 278 -35.24 -105.62 11.74
N GLY A 279 -36.23 -104.74 11.64
CA GLY A 279 -37.65 -105.11 11.55
C GLY A 279 -37.97 -105.96 10.32
N VAL A 280 -37.49 -105.56 9.13
CA VAL A 280 -37.69 -106.29 7.87
C VAL A 280 -36.96 -107.63 7.88
N CYS A 281 -35.71 -107.68 8.34
CA CYS A 281 -34.96 -108.94 8.46
C CYS A 281 -35.63 -109.91 9.45
N THR A 282 -36.12 -109.42 10.59
CA THR A 282 -36.85 -110.24 11.58
C THR A 282 -38.18 -110.73 11.02
N GLY A 283 -38.92 -109.87 10.31
CA GLY A 283 -40.17 -110.24 9.63
C GLY A 283 -39.96 -111.31 8.55
N PHE A 284 -38.91 -111.18 7.72
CA PHE A 284 -38.57 -112.17 6.71
C PHE A 284 -38.15 -113.52 7.34
N ALA A 285 -37.36 -113.50 8.42
CA ALA A 285 -37.01 -114.70 9.17
C ALA A 285 -38.26 -115.37 9.78
N ALA A 286 -39.19 -114.60 10.34
CA ALA A 286 -40.45 -115.11 10.88
C ALA A 286 -41.34 -115.72 9.78
N LEU A 287 -41.42 -115.11 8.60
CA LEU A 287 -42.14 -115.65 7.45
C LEU A 287 -41.50 -116.94 6.92
N MET A 288 -40.17 -117.03 6.87
CA MET A 288 -39.46 -118.26 6.47
C MET A 288 -39.67 -119.40 7.46
N LEU A 289 -39.60 -119.12 8.77
CA LEU A 289 -39.93 -120.11 9.81
C LEU A 289 -41.41 -120.52 9.79
N GLY A 290 -42.31 -119.58 9.50
CA GLY A 290 -43.74 -119.85 9.31
C GLY A 290 -44.02 -120.73 8.10
N ALA A 291 -43.39 -120.46 6.95
CA ALA A 291 -43.51 -121.25 5.74
C ALA A 291 -42.90 -122.65 5.91
N TRP A 292 -41.73 -122.77 6.54
CA TRP A 292 -41.12 -124.06 6.88
C TRP A 292 -42.04 -124.92 7.76
N ARG A 293 -42.69 -124.31 8.76
CA ARG A 293 -43.68 -124.95 9.64
C ARG A 293 -45.01 -125.31 8.95
N LEU A 294 -45.27 -124.79 7.74
CA LEU A 294 -46.48 -125.09 6.95
C LEU A 294 -46.18 -126.09 5.82
N LEU A 295 -44.91 -126.37 5.55
CA LEU A 295 -44.42 -127.34 4.57
C LEU A 295 -44.08 -128.71 5.20
N MET A 296 -43.88 -128.76 6.52
CA MET A 296 -43.64 -129.97 7.34
C MET A 296 -44.88 -130.39 8.12
#